data_AF-A0A8S9LWK0-F1
#
_entry.id   AF-A0A8S9LWK0-F1
#
_cell.length_a   1.000
_cell.length_b   1.000
_cell.length_c   1.000
_cell.angle_alpha   90.00
_cell.angle_beta   90.00
_cell.angle_gamma   90.00
#
_symmetry.space_group_name_H-M   'P 1'
#
loop_
_entity.id
_entity.type
_entity.pdbx_description
1 polymer ?
#
loop_
_entity_poly.entity_id
_entity_poly.type
_entity_poly.pdbx_seq_one_letter_code
_entity_poly.pdbx_strand_id
1 'polypeptide(L)'
;MSVPRTVNNTLAPSPEPTSKKEEDVESDGPRLNDKITAETVRLVSEEGHCIVTMKEALRRAQELKHDLVEVQRDAKPPVCKIVDYAHDKYKKDQVGKERAKAKRAEVTIRPEVKEIHFTPKIDTKDLQFKAKQASILMEM
;
A
#
# COMPACT_ATOMS: atom_id res chain seq x y z
N MET A 1 -64.15 9.85 2.33
CA MET A 1 -63.18 9.34 1.33
C MET A 1 -61.78 9.73 1.80
N SER A 2 -60.95 8.73 2.05
CA SER A 2 -59.60 8.83 2.60
C SER A 2 -58.59 9.37 1.60
N VAL A 3 -57.60 10.12 2.09
CA VAL A 3 -56.23 10.13 1.54
C VAL A 3 -55.23 10.23 2.70
N PRO A 4 -54.19 9.36 2.74
CA PRO A 4 -53.26 9.30 3.86
C PRO A 4 -52.21 10.41 3.81
N ARG A 5 -51.82 10.93 4.98
CA ARG A 5 -50.64 11.78 5.14
C ARG A 5 -49.39 10.94 4.89
N THR A 6 -48.64 11.28 3.84
CA THR A 6 -47.30 10.77 3.61
C THR A 6 -46.38 11.15 4.76
N VAL A 7 -45.90 10.13 5.46
CA VAL A 7 -44.81 10.20 6.42
C VAL A 7 -43.49 10.36 5.64
N ASN A 8 -43.04 11.60 5.45
CA ASN A 8 -41.65 11.82 5.06
C ASN A 8 -40.77 11.69 6.31
N ASN A 9 -40.38 10.45 6.58
CA ASN A 9 -39.30 10.12 7.50
C ASN A 9 -37.99 10.57 6.86
N THR A 10 -37.58 11.81 7.13
CA THR A 10 -36.21 12.28 6.86
C THR A 10 -35.29 11.51 7.80
N LEU A 11 -34.79 10.39 7.31
CA LEU A 11 -33.71 9.64 7.92
C LEU A 11 -32.49 10.57 7.91
N ALA A 12 -32.19 11.16 9.07
CA ALA A 12 -30.93 11.85 9.28
C ALA A 12 -29.81 10.85 8.96
N PRO A 13 -28.81 11.20 8.14
CA PRO A 13 -27.63 10.36 8.02
C PRO A 13 -26.91 10.41 9.37
N SER A 14 -26.90 9.27 10.06
CA SER A 14 -26.08 9.07 11.26
C SER A 14 -24.64 9.49 10.96
N PRO A 15 -23.98 10.23 11.87
CA PRO A 15 -22.61 10.66 11.66
C PRO A 15 -21.71 9.44 11.54
N GLU A 16 -21.00 9.34 10.42
CA GLU A 16 -19.94 8.37 10.23
C GLU A 16 -18.94 8.50 11.38
N PRO A 17 -18.62 7.41 12.12
CA PRO A 17 -17.62 7.49 13.16
C PRO A 17 -16.25 7.68 12.51
N THR A 18 -15.81 8.93 12.52
CA THR A 18 -14.42 9.37 12.36
C THR A 18 -13.57 8.74 13.47
N SER A 19 -13.17 7.49 13.27
CA SER A 19 -12.25 6.80 14.17
C SER A 19 -10.83 7.20 13.80
N LYS A 20 -10.37 8.19 14.56
CA LYS A 20 -9.00 8.64 14.82
C LYS A 20 -7.94 7.57 14.52
N LYS A 21 -6.95 7.97 13.72
CA LYS A 21 -5.68 7.25 13.54
C LYS A 21 -4.97 7.17 14.89
N GLU A 22 -5.00 6.01 15.51
CA GLU A 22 -4.11 5.67 16.61
C GLU A 22 -2.85 5.07 15.99
N GLU A 23 -1.74 5.79 16.15
CA GLU A 23 -0.41 5.43 15.64
C GLU A 23 0.14 4.27 16.48
N ASP A 24 -0.06 3.05 16.01
CA ASP A 24 0.54 1.84 16.58
C ASP A 24 1.97 1.64 16.08
N VAL A 25 2.90 1.59 17.03
CA VAL A 25 4.32 1.22 16.96
C VAL A 25 4.68 0.30 15.79
N GLU A 26 5.64 0.74 14.97
CA GLU A 26 6.20 0.02 13.82
C GLU A 26 6.72 -1.37 14.20
N SER A 27 5.93 -2.40 13.90
CA SER A 27 6.45 -3.69 13.47
C SER A 27 6.15 -3.78 11.97
N ASP A 28 7.20 -3.79 11.16
CA ASP A 28 7.24 -3.74 9.68
C ASP A 28 6.58 -4.95 8.98
N GLY A 29 5.37 -5.33 9.39
CA GLY A 29 4.68 -6.48 8.83
C GLY A 29 3.22 -6.66 9.28
N PRO A 30 2.42 -7.38 8.48
CA PRO A 30 1.04 -7.71 8.82
C PRO A 30 0.98 -8.55 10.10
N ARG A 31 -0.08 -8.36 10.91
CA ARG A 31 -0.36 -9.18 12.11
C ARG A 31 -0.84 -10.56 11.64
N LEU A 32 -0.40 -11.59 12.36
CA LEU A 32 -0.59 -13.00 12.00
C LEU A 32 -1.19 -13.74 13.19
N ASN A 33 -2.15 -14.62 12.94
CA ASN A 33 -2.70 -15.57 13.91
C ASN A 33 -3.02 -14.86 15.26
N ASP A 34 -2.32 -15.24 16.34
CA ASP A 34 -2.56 -14.73 17.69
C ASP A 34 -2.19 -13.24 17.89
N LYS A 35 -1.50 -12.62 16.93
CA LYS A 35 -1.20 -11.19 16.99
C LYS A 35 -2.41 -10.32 16.66
N ILE A 36 -3.49 -10.90 16.11
CA ILE A 36 -4.73 -10.20 15.77
C ILE A 36 -5.57 -10.08 17.04
N THR A 37 -5.76 -8.85 17.51
CA THR A 37 -6.44 -8.56 18.80
C THR A 37 -7.95 -8.41 18.68
N ALA A 38 -8.50 -8.45 17.47
CA ALA A 38 -9.93 -8.24 17.23
C ALA A 38 -10.79 -9.45 17.61
N GLU A 39 -11.97 -9.21 18.17
CA GLU A 39 -12.90 -10.27 18.57
C GLU A 39 -13.69 -10.84 17.37
N THR A 40 -14.04 -9.95 16.43
CA THR A 40 -14.72 -10.29 15.18
C THR A 40 -13.90 -9.81 13.99
N VAL A 41 -13.85 -10.63 12.95
CA VAL A 41 -13.04 -10.39 11.75
C VAL A 41 -13.86 -10.66 10.50
N ARG A 42 -13.61 -9.88 9.44
CA ARG A 42 -14.13 -10.17 8.11
C ARG A 42 -13.14 -11.08 7.40
N LEU A 43 -13.51 -12.36 7.30
CA LEU A 43 -12.73 -13.38 6.63
C LEU A 43 -13.00 -13.33 5.12
N VAL A 44 -11.93 -13.21 4.34
CA VAL A 44 -11.96 -13.33 2.88
C VAL A 44 -11.43 -14.71 2.49
N SER A 45 -12.30 -15.53 1.90
CA SER A 45 -11.99 -16.83 1.31
C SER A 45 -12.30 -16.83 -0.19
N GLU A 46 -11.95 -17.90 -0.90
CA GLU A 46 -12.22 -18.03 -2.34
C GLU A 46 -13.72 -18.04 -2.67
N GLU A 47 -14.55 -18.56 -1.77
CA GLU A 47 -16.01 -18.63 -1.94
C GLU A 47 -16.73 -17.32 -1.60
N GLY A 48 -16.04 -16.34 -0.98
CA GLY A 48 -16.64 -15.06 -0.63
C GLY A 48 -16.10 -14.42 0.65
N HIS A 49 -16.89 -13.51 1.22
CA HIS A 49 -16.54 -12.80 2.44
C HIS A 49 -17.58 -13.03 3.52
N CYS A 50 -17.13 -13.40 4.71
CA CYS A 50 -17.99 -13.71 5.86
C CYS A 50 -17.49 -12.98 7.09
N ILE A 51 -18.39 -12.47 7.93
CA ILE A 51 -18.01 -11.95 9.25
C ILE A 51 -18.08 -13.10 10.23
N VAL A 52 -16.94 -13.41 10.86
CA VAL A 52 -16.82 -14.51 11.82
C VAL A 52 -16.07 -14.07 13.06
N THR A 53 -16.17 -14.86 14.12
CA THR A 53 -15.36 -14.65 15.32
C THR A 53 -13.91 -15.04 15.05
N MET A 54 -13.00 -14.46 15.82
CA MET A 54 -11.57 -14.76 15.72
C MET A 54 -11.26 -16.26 15.88
N LYS A 55 -11.96 -16.93 16.81
CA LYS A 55 -11.81 -18.38 17.03
C LYS A 55 -12.18 -19.21 15.81
N GLU A 56 -13.27 -18.87 15.14
CA GLU A 56 -13.71 -19.58 13.94
C GLU A 56 -12.76 -19.32 12.77
N ALA A 57 -12.25 -18.10 12.62
CA ALA A 57 -11.24 -17.77 11.62
C ALA A 57 -9.95 -18.57 11.82
N LEU A 58 -9.46 -18.67 13.05
CA LEU A 58 -8.30 -19.49 13.40
C LEU A 58 -8.55 -20.98 13.13
N ARG A 59 -9.73 -21.50 13.46
CA ARG A 59 -10.07 -22.91 13.18
C ARG A 59 -9.97 -23.22 11.69
N ARG A 60 -10.54 -22.37 10.83
CA ARG A 60 -10.48 -22.55 9.38
C ARG A 60 -9.06 -22.43 8.83
N ALA A 61 -8.27 -21.51 9.37
CA ALA A 61 -6.86 -21.39 9.01
C ALA A 61 -6.09 -22.69 9.35
N GLN A 62 -6.34 -23.27 10.52
CA GLN A 62 -5.76 -24.55 10.95
C GLN A 62 -6.23 -25.75 10.11
N GLU A 63 -7.52 -25.82 9.77
CA GLU A 63 -8.09 -26.86 8.90
C GLU A 63 -7.39 -26.86 7.52
N LEU A 64 -7.09 -25.68 6.99
CA LEU A 64 -6.40 -25.49 5.71
C LEU A 64 -4.88 -25.50 5.83
N LYS A 65 -4.31 -25.62 7.03
CA LYS A 65 -2.86 -25.51 7.32
C LYS A 65 -2.24 -24.23 6.73
N HIS A 66 -2.98 -23.15 6.80
CA HIS A 66 -2.58 -21.83 6.33
C HIS A 66 -2.59 -20.83 7.49
N ASP A 67 -1.98 -19.68 7.29
CA ASP A 67 -1.94 -18.61 8.29
C ASP A 67 -3.12 -17.64 8.10
N LEU A 68 -3.63 -17.14 9.22
CA LEU A 68 -4.57 -16.02 9.21
C LEU A 68 -3.77 -14.72 9.21
N VAL A 69 -3.86 -13.98 8.11
CA VAL A 69 -3.14 -12.71 7.93
C VAL A 69 -4.13 -11.55 7.96
N GLU A 70 -3.87 -10.58 8.83
CA GLU A 70 -4.61 -9.32 8.85
C GLU A 70 -4.10 -8.40 7.74
N VAL A 71 -4.96 -8.14 6.75
CA VAL A 71 -4.64 -7.30 5.58
C VAL A 71 -4.96 -5.84 5.86
N GLN A 72 -6.08 -5.58 6.54
CA GLN A 72 -6.56 -4.22 6.77
C GLN A 72 -7.11 -4.06 8.19
N ARG A 73 -6.44 -3.20 8.98
CA ARG A 73 -6.77 -2.93 10.38
C ARG A 73 -7.83 -1.85 10.54
N ASP A 74 -7.87 -0.91 9.59
CA ASP A 74 -8.70 0.29 9.68
C ASP A 74 -10.20 0.00 9.55
N ALA A 75 -10.56 -1.19 9.06
CA ALA A 75 -11.95 -1.61 8.90
C ALA A 75 -12.55 -2.11 10.22
N LYS A 76 -13.84 -1.83 10.45
CA LYS A 76 -14.62 -2.39 11.56
C LYS A 76 -15.73 -3.29 11.00
N PRO A 77 -15.61 -4.63 11.05
CA PRO A 77 -14.51 -5.43 11.60
C PRO A 77 -13.27 -5.51 10.66
N PRO A 78 -12.06 -5.75 11.20
CA PRO A 78 -10.83 -5.81 10.41
C PRO A 78 -10.86 -6.95 9.40
N VAL A 79 -10.14 -6.75 8.29
CA VAL A 79 -10.16 -7.69 7.16
C VAL A 79 -8.99 -8.66 7.28
N CYS A 80 -9.33 -9.94 7.40
CA CYS A 80 -8.40 -11.05 7.50
C CYS A 80 -8.52 -11.96 6.27
N LYS A 81 -7.39 -12.49 5.82
CA LYS A 81 -7.32 -13.45 4.71
C LYS A 81 -6.54 -14.67 5.16
N ILE A 82 -7.02 -15.85 4.77
CA ILE A 82 -6.28 -17.10 4.98
C ILE A 82 -5.31 -17.26 3.81
N VAL A 83 -4.01 -17.26 4.09
CA VAL A 83 -2.95 -17.41 3.08
C VAL A 83 -1.76 -18.13 3.70
N ASP A 84 -0.97 -18.81 2.86
CA ASP A 84 0.36 -19.25 3.25
C ASP A 84 1.29 -18.03 3.34
N TYR A 85 1.68 -17.65 4.56
CA TYR A 85 2.49 -16.47 4.79
C TYR A 85 3.89 -16.60 4.19
N ALA A 86 4.49 -17.79 4.17
CA ALA A 86 5.83 -17.99 3.64
C ALA A 86 5.88 -17.75 2.13
N HIS A 87 4.89 -18.30 1.42
CA HIS A 87 4.77 -18.13 -0.03
C HIS A 87 4.40 -16.69 -0.41
N ASP A 88 3.46 -16.09 0.31
CA ASP A 88 2.99 -14.73 0.04
C ASP A 88 4.09 -13.68 0.31
N LYS A 89 4.85 -13.85 1.40
CA LYS A 89 6.02 -13.01 1.70
C LYS A 89 7.07 -13.10 0.60
N TYR A 90 7.39 -14.31 0.13
CA TYR A 90 8.36 -14.51 -0.95
C TYR A 90 7.90 -13.84 -2.25
N LYS A 91 6.63 -14.03 -2.64
CA LYS A 91 6.06 -13.38 -3.83
C LYS A 91 6.09 -11.86 -3.73
N LYS A 92 5.71 -11.30 -2.58
CA LYS A 92 5.74 -9.85 -2.34
C LYS A 92 7.15 -9.28 -2.41
N ASP A 93 8.14 -9.98 -1.86
CA ASP A 93 9.54 -9.58 -1.94
C ASP A 93 10.06 -9.61 -3.38
N GLN A 94 9.75 -10.66 -4.15
CA GLN A 94 10.14 -10.74 -5.56
C GLN A 94 9.50 -9.62 -6.40
N VAL A 95 8.19 -9.42 -6.28
CA VAL A 95 7.48 -8.34 -6.98
C VAL A 95 8.00 -6.97 -6.53
N GLY A 96 8.31 -6.80 -5.24
CA GLY A 96 8.91 -5.58 -4.70
C GLY A 96 10.28 -5.29 -5.33
N LYS A 97 11.12 -6.32 -5.45
CA LYS A 97 12.44 -6.24 -6.11
C LYS A 97 12.30 -5.91 -7.59
N GLU A 98 11.39 -6.54 -8.32
CA GLU A 98 11.14 -6.24 -9.73
C GLU A 98 10.60 -4.82 -9.91
N ARG A 99 9.65 -4.38 -9.07
CA ARG A 99 9.14 -3.01 -9.11
C ARG A 99 10.21 -1.98 -8.77
N ALA A 100 11.11 -2.29 -7.84
CA ALA A 100 12.25 -1.42 -7.53
C ALA A 100 13.24 -1.34 -8.71
N LYS A 101 13.51 -2.46 -9.37
CA LYS A 101 14.33 -2.49 -10.60
C LYS A 101 13.67 -1.72 -11.74
N ALA A 102 12.37 -1.88 -11.95
CA ALA A 102 11.61 -1.17 -12.98
C ALA A 102 11.56 0.34 -12.71
N LYS A 103 11.35 0.76 -11.45
CA LYS A 103 11.43 2.18 -11.06
C LYS A 103 12.84 2.73 -11.25
N ARG A 104 13.88 1.97 -10.92
CA ARG A 104 15.28 2.37 -11.19
C ARG A 104 15.53 2.50 -12.69
N ALA A 105 15.07 1.53 -13.48
CA ALA A 105 15.17 1.59 -14.94
C ALA A 105 14.39 2.78 -15.51
N GLU A 106 13.18 3.07 -15.01
CA GLU A 106 12.40 4.25 -15.42
C GLU A 106 13.12 5.56 -15.05
N VAL A 107 13.73 5.64 -13.86
CA VAL A 107 14.58 6.77 -13.45
C VAL A 107 15.82 6.88 -14.33
N THR A 108 16.43 5.76 -14.74
CA THR A 108 17.57 5.74 -15.66
C THR A 108 17.19 6.13 -17.10
N ILE A 109 15.97 5.81 -17.55
CA ILE A 109 15.48 6.14 -18.90
C ILE A 109 15.02 7.60 -18.99
N ARG A 110 14.61 8.23 -17.88
CA ARG A 110 14.40 9.68 -17.85
C ARG A 110 15.77 10.35 -18.00
N PRO A 111 16.04 11.09 -19.09
CA PRO A 111 17.29 11.83 -19.20
C PRO A 111 17.34 12.87 -18.08
N GLU A 112 18.25 12.65 -17.13
CA GLU A 112 18.52 13.62 -16.08
C GLU A 112 19.01 14.91 -16.74
N VAL A 113 18.31 16.02 -16.51
CA VAL A 113 18.69 17.32 -17.08
C VAL A 113 20.01 17.73 -16.44
N LYS A 114 21.10 17.61 -17.21
CA LYS A 114 22.43 18.08 -16.81
C LYS A 114 22.62 19.49 -17.32
N GLU A 115 22.79 20.43 -16.41
CA GLU A 115 22.98 21.85 -16.71
C GLU A 115 24.47 22.22 -16.61
N ILE A 116 24.95 23.07 -17.53
CA ILE A 116 26.31 23.63 -17.49
C ILE A 116 26.20 25.15 -17.31
N HIS A 117 26.74 25.67 -16.21
CA HIS A 117 26.68 27.10 -15.88
C HIS A 117 27.94 27.84 -16.35
N PHE A 118 27.76 29.04 -16.92
CA PHE A 118 28.84 29.91 -17.38
C PHE A 118 28.81 31.27 -16.68
N THR A 119 29.98 31.76 -16.29
CA THR A 119 30.15 33.08 -15.68
C THR A 119 30.75 34.04 -16.71
N PRO A 120 30.34 35.32 -16.78
CA PRO A 120 30.87 36.28 -17.76
C PRO A 120 32.39 36.53 -17.67
N LYS A 121 33.01 36.25 -16.52
CA LYS A 121 34.46 36.36 -16.27
C LYS A 121 35.16 35.00 -16.37
N ILE A 122 34.89 34.22 -17.42
CA ILE A 122 35.48 32.89 -17.61
C ILE A 122 36.86 32.98 -18.28
N ASP A 123 37.82 32.19 -17.78
CA ASP A 123 39.15 32.05 -18.38
C ASP A 123 39.11 31.14 -19.63
N THR A 124 40.01 31.36 -20.59
CA THR A 124 40.06 30.59 -21.84
C THR A 124 40.22 29.08 -21.61
N LYS A 125 40.97 28.67 -20.58
CA LYS A 125 41.15 27.26 -20.24
C LYS A 125 39.89 26.63 -19.66
N ASP A 126 39.15 27.38 -18.83
CA ASP A 126 37.89 26.92 -18.23
C ASP A 126 36.78 26.78 -19.28
N LEU A 127 36.74 27.71 -20.24
CA LEU A 127 35.81 27.67 -21.38
C LEU A 127 36.02 26.40 -22.22
N GLN A 128 37.28 26.06 -22.54
CA GLN A 128 37.59 24.84 -23.31
C GLN A 128 37.17 23.56 -22.56
N PHE A 129 37.36 23.52 -21.24
CA PHE A 129 36.96 22.38 -20.44
C PHE A 129 35.43 22.20 -20.40
N LYS A 130 34.69 23.30 -20.19
CA LYS A 130 33.21 23.27 -20.22
C LYS A 130 32.63 22.97 -21.60
N ALA A 131 33.25 23.46 -22.67
CA ALA A 131 32.85 23.11 -24.04
C ALA A 131 33.02 21.61 -24.32
N LYS A 132 34.12 21.00 -23.85
CA LYS A 132 34.33 19.56 -23.96
C LYS A 132 33.29 18.77 -23.16
N GLN A 133 32.94 19.23 -21.95
CA GLN A 133 31.87 18.62 -21.17
C GLN A 133 30.51 18.72 -21.86
N ALA A 134 30.20 19.86 -22.50
CA ALA A 134 28.97 20.02 -23.27
C ALA A 134 28.91 19.06 -24.47
N SER A 135 30.02 18.87 -25.19
CA SER A 135 30.10 17.91 -26.29
C SER A 135 29.85 16.47 -25.83
N ILE A 136 30.51 16.05 -24.73
CA ILE A 136 30.33 14.72 -24.15
C ILE A 136 28.89 14.52 -23.67
N LEU A 137 28.28 15.58 -23.11
CA LEU A 137 26.91 15.54 -22.65
C LEU A 137 25.89 15.39 -23.78
N MET A 138 26.14 15.99 -24.94
CA MET A 138 25.26 15.85 -26.12
C MET A 138 25.39 14.50 -26.84
N GLU A 139 26.49 13.78 -26.60
CA GLU A 139 26.80 12.50 -27.25
C GLU A 139 26.37 11.27 -26.41
N MET A 140 26.01 11.49 -25.14
CA MET A 140 25.46 10.49 -24.21
C MET A 140 23.94 10.43 -24.27
#